data_AF-A0A074ZI49-F1
#
_entry.id   AF-A0A074ZI49-F1
#
_cell.length_a   1.000
_cell.length_b   1.000
_cell.length_c   1.000
_cell.angle_alpha   90.00
_cell.angle_beta   90.00
_cell.angle_gamma   90.00
#
_symmetry.space_group_name_H-M   'P 1'
#
loop_
_entity.id
_entity.type
_entity.pdbx_description
1 polymer ?
#
loop_
_entity_poly.entity_id
_entity_poly.type
_entity_poly.pdbx_seq_one_letter_code
_entity_poly.pdbx_strand_id
1 'polypeptide(L)'
;MNRTFYLIEFERQMAQKLSTEQKSTEYLLFCIKTIIRHFVVIVASVVILAVDNDGNMFAASALRGLRFFQILRMIRMDRRGGSFKLLASVVWAHRQELFTTVYIGFLCLIFTSFLIYLVEKNKNEKIQSYADALWWGVITLCTVGYGDSVPESGLGKIITGCSCFVVISFFALPPVSNVAPIFWTTEEAVLHKRWRQQNRSTVEVSILRAYFQIALTVPGAQTS
;
A
#
# COMPACT_ATOMS: atom_id res chain seq x y z
N MET A 1 19.93 -38.53 -30.77
CA MET A 1 19.75 -37.49 -29.74
C MET A 1 18.67 -36.44 -30.09
N ASN A 2 17.85 -36.63 -31.14
CA ASN A 2 16.93 -35.61 -31.66
C ASN A 2 15.44 -35.99 -31.60
N ARG A 3 15.01 -37.00 -30.82
CA ARG A 3 13.56 -37.31 -30.67
C ARG A 3 13.05 -37.08 -29.25
N THR A 4 13.83 -37.51 -28.26
CA THR A 4 13.56 -37.26 -26.84
C THR A 4 13.56 -35.77 -26.50
N PHE A 5 14.45 -34.97 -27.11
CA PHE A 5 14.48 -33.51 -26.90
C PHE A 5 13.20 -32.82 -27.41
N TYR A 6 12.67 -33.23 -28.56
CA TYR A 6 11.42 -32.66 -29.11
C TYR A 6 10.19 -33.07 -28.29
N LEU A 7 10.16 -34.31 -27.78
CA LEU A 7 9.07 -34.76 -26.91
C LEU A 7 9.03 -34.00 -25.58
N ILE A 8 10.19 -33.73 -24.97
CA ILE A 8 10.28 -32.96 -23.72
C ILE A 8 9.85 -31.51 -23.93
N GLU A 9 10.26 -30.89 -25.05
CA GLU A 9 9.89 -29.51 -25.34
C GLU A 9 8.40 -29.39 -25.72
N PHE A 10 7.85 -30.41 -26.38
CA PHE A 10 6.43 -30.48 -26.72
C PHE A 10 5.54 -30.65 -25.47
N GLU A 11 5.93 -31.51 -24.52
CA GLU A 11 5.29 -31.65 -23.21
C GLU A 11 5.31 -30.34 -22.42
N ARG A 12 6.45 -29.64 -22.42
CA ARG A 12 6.57 -28.31 -21.77
C ARG A 12 5.65 -27.28 -22.41
N GLN A 13 5.53 -27.26 -23.73
CA GLN A 13 4.64 -26.33 -24.43
C GLN A 13 3.16 -26.66 -24.21
N MET A 14 2.79 -27.94 -24.16
CA MET A 14 1.43 -28.36 -23.80
C MET A 14 1.08 -27.95 -22.37
N ALA A 15 1.97 -28.20 -21.40
CA ALA A 15 1.75 -27.82 -20.01
C ALA A 15 1.60 -26.29 -19.83
N GLN A 16 2.38 -25.49 -20.57
CA GLN A 16 2.23 -24.04 -20.56
C GLN A 16 0.90 -23.58 -21.18
N LYS A 17 0.47 -24.20 -22.29
CA LYS A 17 -0.84 -23.89 -22.91
C LYS A 17 -2.00 -24.24 -21.99
N LEU A 18 -1.97 -25.41 -21.35
CA LEU A 18 -2.99 -25.81 -20.36
C LEU A 18 -3.06 -24.86 -19.16
N SER A 19 -1.91 -24.44 -18.62
CA SER A 19 -1.83 -23.47 -17.51
C SER A 19 -2.39 -22.10 -17.89
N THR A 20 -2.14 -21.64 -19.12
CA THR A 20 -2.64 -20.35 -19.62
C THR A 20 -4.13 -20.38 -19.94
N GLU A 21 -4.65 -21.49 -20.48
CA GLU A 21 -6.09 -21.69 -20.69
C GLU A 21 -6.87 -21.82 -19.38
N GLN A 22 -6.33 -22.55 -18.39
CA GLN A 22 -6.96 -22.70 -17.08
C GLN A 22 -7.02 -21.37 -16.33
N LYS A 23 -6.00 -20.51 -16.49
CA LYS A 23 -6.03 -19.14 -15.94
C LYS A 23 -7.08 -18.27 -16.65
N SER A 24 -7.22 -18.41 -17.96
CA SER A 24 -8.21 -17.67 -18.77
C SER A 24 -9.65 -18.00 -18.36
N THR A 25 -9.95 -19.29 -18.13
CA THR A 25 -11.27 -19.74 -17.66
C THR A 25 -11.58 -19.27 -16.23
N GLU A 26 -10.60 -19.26 -15.32
CA GLU A 26 -10.78 -18.63 -14.00
C GLU A 26 -11.03 -17.12 -14.07
N TYR A 27 -10.39 -16.40 -14.99
CA TYR A 27 -10.64 -14.97 -15.19
C TYR A 27 -12.04 -14.68 -15.76
N LEU A 28 -12.51 -15.49 -16.71
CA LEU A 28 -13.85 -15.35 -17.26
C LEU A 28 -14.92 -15.65 -16.21
N LEU A 29 -14.76 -16.74 -15.44
CA LEU A 29 -15.68 -17.08 -14.36
C LEU A 29 -15.70 -16.01 -13.25
N PHE A 30 -14.55 -15.40 -12.95
CA PHE A 30 -14.43 -14.30 -12.01
C PHE A 30 -15.10 -13.01 -12.50
N CYS A 31 -14.92 -12.66 -13.78
CA CYS A 31 -15.61 -11.51 -14.40
C CYS A 31 -17.13 -11.71 -14.38
N ILE A 32 -17.62 -12.90 -14.75
CA ILE A 32 -19.05 -13.23 -14.74
C ILE A 32 -19.61 -13.16 -13.31
N LYS A 33 -18.97 -13.77 -12.31
CA LYS A 33 -19.40 -13.68 -10.89
C LYS A 33 -19.45 -12.24 -10.39
N THR A 34 -18.50 -11.41 -10.81
CA THR A 34 -18.45 -9.99 -10.43
C THR A 34 -19.61 -9.23 -11.06
N ILE A 35 -19.87 -9.40 -12.36
CA ILE A 35 -20.98 -8.77 -13.07
C ILE A 35 -22.33 -9.17 -12.45
N ILE A 36 -22.54 -10.45 -12.17
CA ILE A 36 -23.76 -10.96 -11.52
C ILE A 36 -23.96 -10.30 -10.16
N ARG A 37 -22.90 -10.22 -9.33
CA ARG A 37 -22.97 -9.54 -8.03
C ARG A 37 -23.33 -8.06 -8.19
N HIS A 38 -22.75 -7.35 -9.16
CA HIS A 38 -23.10 -5.94 -9.41
C HIS A 38 -24.54 -5.78 -9.87
N PHE A 39 -25.02 -6.67 -10.75
CA PHE A 39 -26.38 -6.67 -11.27
C PHE A 39 -27.42 -6.87 -10.15
N VAL A 40 -27.23 -7.88 -9.29
CA VAL A 40 -28.12 -8.15 -8.15
C VAL A 40 -28.28 -6.94 -7.24
N VAL A 41 -27.19 -6.22 -6.95
CA VAL A 41 -27.26 -5.05 -6.04
C VAL A 41 -27.82 -3.81 -6.74
N ILE A 42 -27.66 -3.67 -8.08
CA ILE A 42 -28.35 -2.61 -8.85
C ILE A 42 -29.85 -2.86 -8.81
N VAL A 43 -30.29 -4.10 -9.07
CA VAL A 43 -31.70 -4.49 -8.99
C VAL A 43 -32.26 -4.23 -7.59
N ALA A 44 -31.55 -4.65 -6.53
CA ALA A 44 -31.96 -4.36 -5.15
C ALA A 44 -32.09 -2.85 -4.86
N SER A 45 -31.22 -2.01 -5.44
CA SER A 45 -31.32 -0.55 -5.28
C SER A 45 -32.53 0.04 -6.00
N VAL A 46 -32.83 -0.44 -7.21
CA VAL A 46 -34.00 0.00 -8.00
C VAL A 46 -35.31 -0.43 -7.34
N VAL A 47 -35.39 -1.67 -6.83
CA VAL A 47 -36.56 -2.18 -6.10
C VAL A 47 -36.86 -1.31 -4.88
N ILE A 48 -35.83 -0.91 -4.13
CA ILE A 48 -36.01 -0.13 -2.91
C ILE A 48 -36.42 1.31 -3.22
N LEU A 49 -35.97 1.88 -4.33
CA LEU A 49 -36.45 3.17 -4.82
C LEU A 49 -37.91 3.10 -5.32
N ALA A 50 -38.32 1.97 -5.92
CA ALA A 50 -39.70 1.78 -6.38
C ALA A 50 -40.70 1.58 -5.22
N VAL A 51 -40.24 1.04 -4.08
CA VAL A 51 -41.04 0.82 -2.87
C VAL A 51 -41.25 2.10 -2.05
N ASP A 52 -40.49 3.17 -2.30
CA ASP A 52 -40.58 4.47 -1.60
C ASP A 52 -41.80 5.33 -2.01
N ASN A 53 -42.71 4.79 -2.84
CA ASN A 53 -43.87 5.53 -3.32
C ASN A 53 -44.99 5.74 -2.27
N ASP A 54 -45.00 4.98 -1.17
CA ASP A 54 -46.03 5.08 -0.14
C ASP A 54 -45.44 5.45 1.21
N GLY A 55 -45.22 6.76 1.45
CA GLY A 55 -45.28 7.50 2.74
C GLY A 55 -44.74 6.89 4.06
N ASN A 56 -44.06 5.76 4.03
CA ASN A 56 -43.70 4.99 5.21
C ASN A 56 -42.32 5.43 5.67
N MET A 57 -42.24 6.06 6.85
CA MET A 57 -40.99 6.43 7.54
C MET A 57 -40.01 5.25 7.72
N PHE A 58 -40.51 4.02 7.59
CA PHE A 58 -39.72 2.79 7.55
C PHE A 58 -38.86 2.65 6.28
N ALA A 59 -39.38 3.06 5.11
CA ALA A 59 -38.65 3.03 3.83
C ALA A 59 -37.45 3.99 3.84
N ALA A 60 -37.60 5.19 4.42
CA ALA A 60 -36.51 6.16 4.57
C ALA A 60 -35.35 5.64 5.44
N SER A 61 -35.62 4.79 6.44
CA SER A 61 -34.59 4.18 7.28
C SER A 61 -33.88 3.02 6.57
N ALA A 62 -34.63 2.20 5.83
CA ALA A 62 -34.06 1.16 4.97
C ALA A 62 -33.17 1.75 3.85
N LEU A 63 -33.57 2.88 3.26
CA LEU A 63 -32.80 3.62 2.24
C LEU A 63 -31.47 4.16 2.77
N ARG A 64 -31.43 4.67 4.01
CA ARG A 64 -30.18 5.09 4.67
C ARG A 64 -29.22 3.91 4.88
N GLY A 65 -29.74 2.76 5.30
CA GLY A 65 -28.98 1.52 5.38
C GLY A 65 -28.47 1.06 4.01
N LEU A 66 -29.26 1.26 2.94
CA LEU A 66 -28.84 0.88 1.59
C LEU A 66 -27.69 1.72 1.04
N ARG A 67 -27.65 3.02 1.35
CA ARG A 67 -26.51 3.88 0.98
C ARG A 67 -25.21 3.40 1.62
N PHE A 68 -25.27 2.89 2.85
CA PHE A 68 -24.13 2.25 3.49
C PHE A 68 -23.66 0.99 2.73
N PHE A 69 -24.60 0.13 2.28
CA PHE A 69 -24.29 -1.02 1.42
C PHE A 69 -23.73 -0.63 0.04
N GLN A 70 -24.08 0.54 -0.49
CA GLN A 70 -23.49 1.08 -1.74
C GLN A 70 -22.03 1.49 -1.55
N ILE A 71 -21.65 2.08 -0.41
CA ILE A 71 -20.25 2.41 -0.09
C ILE A 71 -19.42 1.13 0.09
N LEU A 72 -19.98 0.11 0.76
CA LEU A 72 -19.35 -1.22 0.88
C LEU A 72 -19.09 -1.88 -0.49
N ARG A 73 -19.85 -1.53 -1.54
CA ARG A 73 -19.60 -1.99 -2.92
C ARG A 73 -18.36 -1.33 -3.51
N MET A 74 -18.14 -0.04 -3.29
CA MET A 74 -16.97 0.70 -3.77
C MET A 74 -15.68 0.14 -3.15
N ILE A 75 -15.72 -0.22 -1.87
CA ILE A 75 -14.63 -0.89 -1.14
C ILE A 75 -14.29 -2.27 -1.74
N ARG A 76 -15.27 -3.00 -2.27
CA ARG A 76 -15.06 -4.33 -2.90
C ARG A 76 -14.78 -4.28 -4.40
N MET A 77 -14.48 -3.11 -4.96
CA MET A 77 -14.00 -2.99 -6.34
C MET A 77 -12.47 -3.16 -6.46
N ASP A 78 -11.76 -3.42 -5.36
CA ASP A 78 -10.33 -3.75 -5.41
C ASP A 78 -10.11 -5.23 -5.75
N ARG A 79 -10.11 -5.49 -7.05
CA ARG A 79 -10.26 -6.76 -7.76
C ARG A 79 -9.26 -7.87 -7.42
N ARG A 80 -8.26 -7.66 -6.55
CA ARG A 80 -7.32 -8.69 -6.08
C ARG A 80 -6.82 -8.52 -4.64
N GLY A 81 -7.31 -7.51 -3.90
CA GLY A 81 -6.68 -7.11 -2.63
C GLY A 81 -5.17 -6.87 -2.78
N GLY A 82 -4.67 -6.66 -4.00
CA GLY A 82 -3.25 -6.51 -4.30
C GLY A 82 -2.73 -5.20 -3.71
N SER A 83 -3.50 -4.13 -3.82
CA SER A 83 -3.21 -2.82 -3.22
C SER A 83 -3.19 -2.90 -1.70
N PHE A 84 -4.18 -3.55 -1.09
CA PHE A 84 -4.20 -3.82 0.36
C PHE A 84 -3.07 -4.75 0.81
N LYS A 85 -2.72 -5.77 0.03
CA LYS A 85 -1.61 -6.69 0.34
C LYS A 85 -0.25 -6.01 0.20
N LEU A 86 -0.10 -5.13 -0.78
CA LEU A 86 1.11 -4.33 -0.99
C LEU A 86 1.24 -3.28 0.12
N LEU A 87 0.16 -2.56 0.44
CA LEU A 87 0.10 -1.65 1.58
C LEU A 87 0.41 -2.37 2.91
N ALA A 88 -0.24 -3.51 3.16
CA ALA A 88 0.01 -4.32 4.35
C ALA A 88 1.44 -4.85 4.39
N SER A 89 2.02 -5.24 3.25
CA SER A 89 3.42 -5.68 3.17
C SER A 89 4.39 -4.54 3.49
N VAL A 90 4.13 -3.32 3.02
CA VAL A 90 4.94 -2.13 3.31
C VAL A 90 4.82 -1.74 4.78
N VAL A 91 3.59 -1.71 5.31
CA VAL A 91 3.33 -1.45 6.74
C VAL A 91 4.00 -2.51 7.61
N TRP A 92 3.96 -3.78 7.22
CA TRP A 92 4.60 -4.85 7.96
C TRP A 92 6.12 -4.74 7.96
N ALA A 93 6.71 -4.34 6.84
CA ALA A 93 8.15 -4.11 6.70
C ALA A 93 8.64 -2.96 7.60
N HIS A 94 7.88 -1.85 7.65
CA HIS A 94 8.24 -0.64 8.42
C HIS A 94 7.49 -0.51 9.75
N ARG A 95 6.92 -1.61 10.28
CA ARG A 95 6.05 -1.56 11.47
C ARG A 95 6.73 -0.95 12.70
N GLN A 96 8.03 -1.18 12.87
CA GLN A 96 8.79 -0.68 14.01
C GLN A 96 8.88 0.85 13.98
N GLU A 97 9.12 1.41 12.80
CA GLU A 97 9.24 2.85 12.58
C GLU A 97 7.87 3.52 12.72
N LEU A 98 6.85 2.96 12.04
CA LEU A 98 5.47 3.42 12.14
C LEU A 98 4.97 3.45 13.59
N PHE A 99 5.22 2.38 14.34
CA PHE A 99 4.80 2.31 15.74
C PHE A 99 5.55 3.34 16.60
N THR A 100 6.83 3.55 16.34
CA THR A 100 7.64 4.55 17.06
C THR A 100 7.14 5.97 16.79
N THR A 101 6.83 6.32 15.53
CA THR A 101 6.27 7.64 15.17
C THR A 101 4.91 7.87 15.80
N VAL A 102 4.02 6.89 15.72
CA VAL A 102 2.68 6.97 16.34
C VAL A 102 2.80 7.10 17.85
N TYR A 103 3.70 6.35 18.49
CA TYR A 103 3.94 6.43 19.92
C TYR A 103 4.45 7.81 20.37
N ILE A 104 5.47 8.35 19.69
CA ILE A 104 6.01 9.69 19.99
C ILE A 104 4.96 10.77 19.71
N GLY A 105 4.23 10.66 18.59
CA GLY A 105 3.14 11.58 18.25
C GLY A 105 2.03 11.55 19.30
N PHE A 106 1.65 10.37 19.79
CA PHE A 106 0.67 10.22 20.86
C PHE A 106 1.14 10.83 22.18
N LEU A 107 2.41 10.63 22.56
CA LEU A 107 2.99 11.29 23.75
C LEU A 107 3.00 12.82 23.60
N CYS A 108 3.43 13.34 22.44
CA CYS A 108 3.41 14.78 22.17
C CYS A 108 1.98 15.35 22.20
N LEU A 109 1.00 14.61 21.69
CA LEU A 109 -0.41 14.99 21.71
C LEU A 109 -0.91 15.16 23.14
N ILE A 110 -0.71 14.16 24.00
CA ILE A 110 -1.15 14.19 25.39
C ILE A 110 -0.46 15.32 26.16
N PHE A 111 0.85 15.48 25.96
CA PHE A 111 1.63 16.53 26.62
C PHE A 111 1.21 17.94 26.20
N THR A 112 1.08 18.18 24.89
CA THR A 112 0.70 19.49 24.34
C THR A 112 -0.74 19.84 24.74
N SER A 113 -1.66 18.89 24.65
CA SER A 113 -3.06 19.10 25.05
C SER A 113 -3.17 19.43 26.54
N PHE A 114 -2.35 18.78 27.38
CA PHE A 114 -2.30 19.08 28.82
C PHE A 114 -1.76 20.48 29.11
N LEU A 115 -0.67 20.90 28.46
CA LEU A 115 -0.12 22.24 28.62
C LEU A 115 -1.10 23.32 28.17
N ILE A 116 -1.77 23.13 27.03
CA ILE A 116 -2.78 24.06 26.53
C ILE A 116 -3.98 24.12 27.45
N TYR A 117 -4.46 22.98 27.94
CA TYR A 117 -5.52 22.95 28.94
C TYR A 117 -5.15 23.78 30.18
N LEU A 118 -3.94 23.63 30.72
CA LEU A 118 -3.51 24.39 31.91
C LEU A 118 -3.46 25.90 31.67
N VAL A 119 -3.05 26.33 30.48
CA VAL A 119 -2.92 27.75 30.14
C VAL A 119 -4.25 28.39 29.76
N GLU A 120 -5.14 27.64 29.11
CA GLU A 120 -6.38 28.16 28.53
C GLU A 120 -7.63 27.92 29.38
N LYS A 121 -7.63 26.98 30.34
CA LYS A 121 -8.82 26.60 31.13
C LYS A 121 -9.56 27.76 31.82
N ASN A 122 -8.84 28.84 32.14
CA ASN A 122 -9.39 30.01 32.85
C ASN A 122 -9.56 31.24 31.93
N LYS A 123 -9.18 31.12 30.65
CA LYS A 123 -9.14 32.25 29.71
C LYS A 123 -10.04 32.04 28.50
N ASN A 124 -10.26 30.79 28.11
CA ASN A 124 -10.96 30.44 26.89
C ASN A 124 -12.19 29.59 27.21
N GLU A 125 -13.37 30.08 26.83
CA GLU A 125 -14.63 29.36 27.05
C GLU A 125 -14.76 28.10 26.18
N LYS A 126 -13.94 27.97 25.11
CA LYS A 126 -13.96 26.82 24.20
C LYS A 126 -13.09 25.65 24.65
N ILE A 127 -12.19 25.88 25.62
CA ILE A 127 -11.27 24.86 26.15
C ILE A 127 -11.49 24.79 27.67
N GLN A 128 -12.62 24.20 28.10
CA GLN A 128 -12.97 24.09 29.51
C GLN A 128 -12.65 22.72 30.10
N SER A 129 -12.76 21.66 29.30
CA SER A 129 -12.40 20.31 29.69
C SER A 129 -11.08 19.89 29.07
N TYR A 130 -10.40 18.94 29.73
CA TYR A 130 -9.25 18.27 29.13
C TYR A 130 -9.62 17.58 27.80
N ALA A 131 -10.87 17.11 27.67
CA ALA A 131 -11.37 16.51 26.43
C ALA A 131 -11.37 17.51 25.25
N ASP A 132 -11.71 18.77 25.51
CA ASP A 132 -11.75 19.82 24.47
C ASP A 132 -10.33 20.19 24.01
N ALA A 133 -9.39 20.25 24.96
CA ALA A 133 -7.98 20.46 24.66
C ALA A 133 -7.39 19.28 23.88
N LEU A 134 -7.83 18.05 24.18
CA LEU A 134 -7.41 16.85 23.48
C LEU A 134 -7.97 16.79 22.06
N TRP A 135 -9.23 17.19 21.86
CA TRP A 135 -9.83 17.36 20.54
C TRP A 135 -9.04 18.36 19.69
N TRP A 136 -8.73 19.53 20.25
CA TRP A 136 -7.87 20.52 19.60
C TRP A 136 -6.49 19.94 19.25
N GLY A 137 -5.87 19.21 20.17
CA GLY A 137 -4.58 18.56 19.98
C GLY A 137 -4.59 17.54 18.84
N VAL A 138 -5.65 16.72 18.73
CA VAL A 138 -5.85 15.77 17.63
C VAL A 138 -5.97 16.51 16.28
N ILE A 139 -6.83 17.52 16.18
CA ILE A 139 -7.03 18.30 14.96
C ILE A 139 -5.72 18.97 14.50
N THR A 140 -4.97 19.51 15.45
CA THR A 140 -3.71 20.22 15.20
C THR A 140 -2.60 19.25 14.81
N LEU A 141 -2.45 18.13 15.51
CA LEU A 141 -1.45 17.09 15.21
C LEU A 141 -1.73 16.40 13.86
N CYS A 142 -3.00 16.20 13.52
CA CYS A 142 -3.42 15.69 12.22
C CYS A 142 -3.40 16.76 11.11
N THR A 143 -2.96 17.99 11.40
CA THR A 143 -2.89 19.12 10.46
C THR A 143 -4.21 19.48 9.77
N VAL A 144 -5.36 19.11 10.36
CA VAL A 144 -6.68 19.40 9.80
C VAL A 144 -7.06 20.86 10.04
N GLY A 145 -6.84 21.35 11.26
CA GLY A 145 -6.98 22.77 11.62
C GLY A 145 -8.36 23.39 11.36
N TYR A 146 -9.45 22.80 11.88
CA TYR A 146 -10.81 23.35 11.70
C TYR A 146 -10.98 24.80 12.19
N GLY A 147 -10.23 25.21 13.21
CA GLY A 147 -10.30 26.55 13.79
C GLY A 147 -11.53 26.79 14.69
N ASP A 148 -12.23 25.73 15.08
CA ASP A 148 -13.34 25.74 16.03
C ASP A 148 -12.89 26.19 17.43
N SER A 149 -11.80 25.61 17.91
CA SER A 149 -11.13 25.95 19.17
C SER A 149 -9.67 26.28 18.91
N VAL A 150 -9.17 27.40 19.46
CA VAL A 150 -7.77 27.84 19.29
C VAL A 150 -7.32 28.51 20.58
N PRO A 151 -6.07 28.27 21.06
CA PRO A 151 -5.54 28.97 22.23
C PRO A 151 -5.48 30.48 21.98
N GLU A 152 -6.09 31.24 22.88
CA GLU A 152 -6.14 32.70 22.77
C GLU A 152 -4.97 33.36 23.51
N SER A 153 -4.45 32.71 24.55
CA SER A 153 -3.35 33.26 25.35
C SER A 153 -2.04 33.28 24.56
N GLY A 154 -1.26 34.36 24.75
CA GLY A 154 0.08 34.49 24.16
C GLY A 154 1.01 33.32 24.51
N LEU A 155 0.94 32.83 25.76
CA LEU A 155 1.70 31.65 26.18
C LEU A 155 1.21 30.36 25.48
N GLY A 156 -0.10 30.20 25.30
CA GLY A 156 -0.69 29.06 24.60
C GLY A 156 -0.25 29.02 23.13
N LYS A 157 -0.16 30.17 22.47
CA LYS A 157 0.35 30.29 21.10
C LYS A 157 1.83 29.91 20.97
N ILE A 158 2.68 30.31 21.93
CA ILE A 158 4.09 29.94 21.93
C ILE A 158 4.25 28.42 22.13
N ILE A 159 3.55 27.84 23.11
CA ILE A 159 3.56 26.39 23.36
C ILE A 159 3.10 25.62 22.12
N THR A 160 2.01 26.07 21.50
CA THR A 160 1.49 25.51 20.26
C THR A 160 2.54 25.57 19.16
N GLY A 161 3.16 26.73 18.93
CA GLY A 161 4.20 26.90 17.92
C GLY A 161 5.38 25.93 18.12
N CYS A 162 5.93 25.88 19.34
CA CYS A 162 7.01 24.95 19.69
C CYS A 162 6.60 23.48 19.48
N SER A 163 5.39 23.10 19.91
CA SER A 163 4.89 21.74 19.75
C SER A 163 4.71 21.35 18.28
N CYS A 164 4.22 22.25 17.43
CA CYS A 164 4.08 22.02 15.99
C CYS A 164 5.44 21.76 15.34
N PHE A 165 6.47 22.53 15.67
CA PHE A 165 7.82 22.28 15.16
C PHE A 165 8.33 20.89 15.54
N VAL A 166 8.16 20.49 16.80
CA VAL A 166 8.56 19.16 17.29
C VAL A 166 7.82 18.06 16.53
N VAL A 167 6.49 18.16 16.42
CA VAL A 167 5.65 17.16 15.73
C VAL A 167 6.05 17.04 14.26
N ILE A 168 6.24 18.16 13.55
CA ILE A 168 6.64 18.16 12.14
C ILE A 168 8.03 17.52 11.97
N SER A 169 8.98 17.86 12.84
CA SER A 169 10.32 17.24 12.81
C SER A 169 10.25 15.73 13.02
N PHE A 170 9.43 15.25 13.97
CA PHE A 170 9.29 13.81 14.23
C PHE A 170 8.52 13.05 13.15
N PHE A 171 7.56 13.66 12.48
CA PHE A 171 6.88 13.03 11.33
C PHE A 171 7.78 12.94 10.09
N ALA A 172 8.75 13.85 9.94
CA ALA A 172 9.69 13.84 8.81
C ALA A 172 10.83 12.82 8.94
N LEU A 173 11.28 12.48 10.15
CA LEU A 173 12.49 11.67 10.38
C LEU A 173 12.38 10.17 10.01
N PRO A 174 11.35 9.42 10.43
CA PRO A 174 11.29 7.96 10.26
C PRO A 174 11.32 7.49 8.79
N PRO A 175 10.60 8.14 7.85
CA PRO A 175 10.70 7.79 6.44
C PRO A 175 12.09 8.12 5.87
N VAL A 176 12.74 9.20 6.32
CA VAL A 176 13.96 9.70 5.69
C VAL A 176 15.20 8.93 6.16
N SER A 177 15.28 8.58 7.44
CA SER A 177 16.47 7.92 8.00
C SER A 177 16.61 6.46 7.60
N ASN A 178 15.50 5.74 7.46
CA ASN A 178 15.53 4.28 7.23
C ASN A 178 15.37 3.91 5.75
N VAL A 179 14.67 4.74 4.96
CA VAL A 179 14.50 4.48 3.52
C VAL A 179 15.81 4.70 2.78
N ALA A 180 16.63 5.68 3.15
CA ALA A 180 17.90 5.93 2.46
C ALA A 180 18.84 4.70 2.54
N PRO A 181 19.20 4.14 3.71
CA PRO A 181 20.04 2.95 3.79
C PRO A 181 19.44 1.73 3.06
N ILE A 182 18.12 1.53 3.13
CA ILE A 182 17.45 0.42 2.44
C ILE A 182 17.47 0.61 0.91
N PHE A 183 17.27 1.84 0.44
CA PHE A 183 17.34 2.17 -0.98
C PHE A 183 18.76 1.96 -1.52
N TRP A 184 19.78 2.47 -0.84
CA TRP A 184 21.18 2.28 -1.24
C TRP A 184 21.58 0.80 -1.22
N THR A 185 21.22 0.05 -0.16
CA THR A 185 21.56 -1.39 -0.06
C THR A 185 20.83 -2.26 -1.09
N THR A 186 19.56 -1.94 -1.41
CA THR A 186 18.84 -2.65 -2.46
C THR A 186 19.40 -2.36 -3.85
N GLU A 187 19.82 -1.13 -4.11
CA GLU A 187 20.46 -0.74 -5.37
C GLU A 187 21.81 -1.46 -5.56
N GLU A 188 22.67 -1.47 -4.54
CA GLU A 188 23.95 -2.19 -4.56
C GLU A 188 23.77 -3.69 -4.80
N ALA A 189 22.79 -4.32 -4.14
CA ALA A 189 22.50 -5.74 -4.34
C ALA A 189 22.02 -6.07 -5.76
N VAL A 190 21.25 -5.17 -6.38
CA VAL A 190 20.80 -5.30 -7.78
C VAL A 190 21.97 -5.12 -8.74
N LEU A 191 22.83 -4.13 -8.51
CA LEU A 191 24.03 -3.91 -9.32
C LEU A 191 24.99 -5.09 -9.24
N HIS A 192 25.21 -5.66 -8.05
CA HIS A 192 26.01 -6.87 -7.88
C HIS A 192 25.45 -8.08 -8.64
N LYS A 193 24.12 -8.24 -8.66
CA LYS A 193 23.47 -9.28 -9.48
C LYS A 193 23.67 -9.03 -10.97
N ARG A 194 23.46 -7.79 -11.44
CA ARG A 194 23.67 -7.42 -12.85
C ARG A 194 25.12 -7.61 -13.28
N TRP A 195 26.08 -7.18 -12.46
CA TRP A 195 27.51 -7.37 -12.72
C TRP A 195 27.86 -8.86 -12.82
N ARG A 196 27.40 -9.70 -11.89
CA ARG A 196 27.64 -11.15 -11.96
C ARG A 196 27.03 -11.79 -13.20
N GLN A 197 25.84 -11.34 -13.62
CA GLN A 197 25.17 -11.88 -14.79
C GLN A 197 25.89 -11.48 -16.08
N GLN A 198 26.32 -10.21 -16.18
CA GLN A 198 27.12 -9.72 -17.30
C GLN A 198 28.48 -10.42 -17.36
N ASN A 199 29.18 -10.59 -16.24
CA ASN A 199 30.48 -11.25 -16.21
C ASN A 199 30.40 -12.73 -16.58
N ARG A 200 29.30 -13.42 -16.22
CA ARG A 200 29.07 -14.83 -16.60
C ARG A 200 28.92 -14.99 -18.12
N SER A 201 28.16 -14.10 -18.78
CA SER A 201 28.03 -14.12 -20.25
C SER A 201 29.36 -13.86 -20.97
N THR A 202 30.21 -12.97 -20.44
CA THR A 202 31.52 -12.69 -21.04
C THR A 202 32.46 -13.89 -20.93
N VAL A 203 32.50 -14.56 -19.76
CA VAL A 203 33.32 -15.75 -19.53
C VAL A 203 32.88 -16.91 -20.42
N GLU A 204 31.59 -17.15 -20.60
CA GLU A 204 31.12 -18.20 -21.50
C GLU A 204 31.50 -17.92 -22.96
N VAL A 205 31.39 -16.67 -23.42
CA VAL A 205 31.83 -16.29 -24.79
C VAL A 205 33.35 -16.44 -24.94
N SER A 206 34.14 -16.09 -23.93
CA SER A 206 35.60 -16.28 -23.94
C SER A 206 36.00 -17.75 -23.99
N ILE A 207 35.34 -18.61 -23.20
CA ILE A 207 35.58 -20.05 -23.21
C ILE A 207 35.20 -20.66 -24.57
N LEU A 208 34.03 -20.29 -25.11
CA LEU A 208 33.59 -20.78 -26.43
C LEU A 208 34.54 -20.33 -27.55
N ARG A 209 35.04 -19.09 -27.52
CA ARG A 209 36.07 -18.63 -28.46
C ARG A 209 37.37 -19.41 -28.31
N ALA A 210 37.83 -19.68 -27.09
CA ALA A 210 39.03 -20.46 -26.85
C ALA A 210 38.89 -21.92 -27.36
N TYR A 211 37.75 -22.58 -27.08
CA TYR A 211 37.44 -23.91 -27.59
C TYR A 211 37.41 -23.94 -29.13
N PHE A 212 36.75 -22.95 -29.74
CA PHE A 212 36.67 -22.86 -31.20
C PHE A 212 38.04 -22.62 -31.85
N GLN A 213 38.89 -21.80 -31.21
CA GLN A 213 40.23 -21.51 -31.68
C GLN A 213 41.16 -22.73 -31.53
N ILE A 214 41.05 -23.49 -30.44
CA ILE A 214 41.75 -24.77 -30.26
C ILE A 214 41.29 -25.78 -31.33
N ALA A 215 39.98 -25.92 -31.56
CA ALA A 215 39.44 -26.82 -32.57
C ALA A 215 39.91 -26.49 -33.99
N LEU A 216 40.09 -25.20 -34.31
CA LEU A 216 40.64 -24.75 -35.60
C LEU A 216 42.16 -24.92 -35.72
N THR A 217 42.88 -25.06 -34.59
CA THR A 217 44.35 -25.19 -34.58
C THR A 217 44.79 -26.66 -34.65
N VAL A 218 43.89 -27.63 -34.50
CA VAL A 218 44.20 -29.07 -34.65
C VAL A 218 44.13 -29.45 -36.13
N PRO A 219 45.27 -29.69 -36.81
CA PRO A 219 45.26 -30.17 -38.19
C PRO A 219 45.23 -31.70 -38.16
N GLY A 220 44.18 -32.31 -38.72
CA GLY A 220 44.18 -33.73 -39.05
C GLY A 220 43.34 -34.62 -38.13
N ALA A 221 42.02 -34.55 -38.31
CA ALA A 221 41.14 -35.68 -38.06
C ALA A 221 40.15 -35.78 -39.23
N GLN A 222 40.68 -36.09 -40.42
CA GLN A 222 39.87 -36.69 -41.48
C GLN A 222 40.28 -38.15 -41.64
N THR A 223 39.24 -38.97 -41.58
CA THR A 223 39.13 -40.39 -41.86
C THR A 223 39.89 -40.85 -43.10
N SER A 224 40.82 -41.79 -42.94
CA SER A 224 41.15 -42.96 -43.79
C SER A 224 42.43 -43.60 -43.27
#